data_AF-A0A843KWL3-F1
#
_entry.id   AF-A0A843KWL3-F1
#
_cell.length_a   1.000
_cell.length_b   1.000
_cell.length_c   1.000
_cell.angle_alpha   90.00
_cell.angle_beta   90.00
_cell.angle_gamma   90.00
#
_symmetry.space_group_name_H-M   'P 1'
#
loop_
_entity.id
_entity.type
_entity.pdbx_description
1 polymer ?
#
loop_
_entity_poly.entity_id
_entity_poly.type
_entity_poly.pdbx_seq_one_letter_code
_entity_poly.pdbx_strand_id
1 'polypeptide(L)'
;MSFIPRYLICTALCACILIAGCSVPGGREPDIISGTTGDLAVHFIDVGQGDSVLLQFRDKTMLIDAGERGMGGRVVTYLENLGVERLDVVVATHAHSDHIGGLATVISAFPVGRFVDAGQAHPTATYENLLVLVEEKGIPYTAAVRGQTIALDPDLDIRVLNPAAQPLGDVNEDSVVLKATYGDISYLFTGDAGKPAEESMAKAGLDLDADVLKVGHHASRYASSAEFLSAVSPAVSVILVGEGNDYGHPHEEALERLEAAGSRIYRTDRDGNVVVTTDGQKIAVTAGGAPAATVTVTQTTSAITPAATTSTVTPAATTPSTTSAVTPAVTAPPTGVTITYLSLLDEMVTVTNAGATAVNLTGWTIADEGARNTYTFPVFVLDAGSNVTVHSGAGNETASDLYWGRSSPVWNNDGDTATLADASGAIVSVLEG
;
A
#
# COMPACT_ATOMS: atom_id res chain seq x y z
N MET A 1 -81.85 3.04 8.08
CA MET A 1 -81.93 4.19 9.01
C MET A 1 -80.52 4.73 9.13
N SER A 2 -80.07 5.57 8.20
CA SER A 2 -80.13 7.04 8.27
C SER A 2 -79.73 7.56 9.65
N PHE A 3 -78.58 8.22 9.76
CA PHE A 3 -78.48 9.58 10.27
C PHE A 3 -77.06 10.14 10.04
N ILE A 4 -76.98 11.11 9.14
CA ILE A 4 -75.92 12.12 9.09
C ILE A 4 -76.37 13.26 10.02
N PRO A 5 -75.44 13.93 10.72
CA PRO A 5 -75.40 15.38 10.61
C PRO A 5 -73.99 15.95 10.38
N ARG A 6 -73.94 16.93 9.49
CA ARG A 6 -72.85 17.88 9.23
C ARG A 6 -72.78 18.93 10.34
N TYR A 7 -71.59 19.41 10.69
CA TYR A 7 -71.21 20.83 10.89
C TYR A 7 -69.67 20.87 11.02
N LEU A 8 -68.93 21.25 9.96
CA LEU A 8 -68.15 22.50 9.86
C LEU A 8 -67.64 23.08 11.19
N ILE A 9 -66.31 23.13 11.35
CA ILE A 9 -65.55 24.33 11.74
C ILE A 9 -64.11 24.18 11.22
N CYS A 10 -63.70 25.15 10.40
CA CYS A 10 -62.34 25.39 9.96
C CYS A 10 -61.48 25.85 11.15
N THR A 11 -60.34 25.20 11.36
CA THR A 11 -59.13 25.86 11.86
C THR A 11 -57.93 25.23 11.18
N ALA A 12 -57.42 25.92 10.17
CA ALA A 12 -56.08 25.73 9.66
C ALA A 12 -55.09 26.07 10.78
N LEU A 13 -54.17 25.16 11.08
CA LEU A 13 -52.93 25.52 11.76
C LEU A 13 -51.77 24.79 11.09
N CYS A 14 -50.92 25.59 10.46
CA CYS A 14 -49.62 25.24 9.94
C CYS A 14 -48.81 24.42 10.95
N ALA A 15 -48.33 23.26 10.51
CA ALA A 15 -47.10 22.68 11.01
C ALA A 15 -46.33 22.10 9.82
N CYS A 16 -45.69 23.00 9.06
CA CYS A 16 -44.61 22.63 8.16
C CYS A 16 -43.42 22.20 9.02
N ILE A 17 -43.28 20.91 9.28
CA ILE A 17 -42.03 20.34 9.77
C ILE A 17 -41.09 20.28 8.55
N LEU A 18 -40.26 21.30 8.43
CA LEU A 18 -39.08 21.28 7.56
C LEU A 18 -38.11 20.24 8.14
N ILE A 19 -38.16 19.03 7.60
CA ILE A 19 -37.07 18.08 7.76
C ILE A 19 -35.97 18.59 6.84
N ALA A 20 -35.05 19.39 7.40
CA ALA A 20 -33.75 19.64 6.79
C ALA A 20 -32.98 18.31 6.82
N GLY A 21 -33.22 17.49 5.80
CA GLY A 21 -32.35 16.36 5.49
C GLY A 21 -31.01 16.92 5.06
N CYS A 22 -30.00 16.78 5.90
CA CYS A 22 -28.61 16.88 5.49
C CYS A 22 -28.37 15.77 4.47
N SER A 23 -28.52 16.08 3.19
CA SER A 23 -28.00 15.26 2.10
C SER A 23 -26.48 15.24 2.26
N VAL A 24 -25.96 14.13 2.76
CA VAL A 24 -24.56 13.75 2.51
C VAL A 24 -24.38 13.85 0.99
N PRO A 25 -23.39 14.57 0.45
CA PRO A 25 -23.09 14.53 -0.97
C PRO A 25 -22.67 13.10 -1.28
N GLY A 26 -23.60 12.29 -1.78
CA GLY A 26 -23.29 10.99 -2.32
C GLY A 26 -22.33 11.19 -3.48
N GLY A 27 -21.14 10.61 -3.37
CA GLY A 27 -20.21 10.47 -4.50
C GLY A 27 -21.00 9.95 -5.68
N ARG A 28 -21.02 10.73 -6.76
CA ARG A 28 -21.83 10.42 -7.93
C ARG A 28 -21.11 9.29 -8.65
N GLU A 29 -21.61 8.06 -8.57
CA GLU A 29 -21.10 6.97 -9.40
C GLU A 29 -21.12 7.41 -10.88
N PRO A 30 -20.00 7.26 -11.61
CA PRO A 30 -19.86 7.77 -12.98
C PRO A 30 -20.69 6.97 -13.98
N ASP A 31 -21.26 7.68 -14.96
CA ASP A 31 -22.19 7.16 -15.98
C ASP A 31 -21.46 6.35 -17.09
N ILE A 32 -22.07 5.24 -17.55
CA ILE A 32 -21.44 4.21 -18.41
C ILE A 32 -21.80 4.42 -19.89
N ILE A 33 -20.80 4.65 -20.77
CA ILE A 33 -20.97 4.66 -22.23
C ILE A 33 -19.92 3.75 -22.90
N SER A 34 -20.32 2.95 -23.89
CA SER A 34 -19.43 2.04 -24.63
C SER A 34 -18.63 2.73 -25.73
N GLY A 35 -17.32 2.43 -25.80
CA GLY A 35 -16.48 2.56 -26.99
C GLY A 35 -15.59 3.81 -27.05
N THR A 36 -14.30 3.63 -26.74
CA THR A 36 -13.22 4.49 -27.23
C THR A 36 -12.05 3.62 -27.69
N THR A 37 -11.55 3.89 -28.90
CA THR A 37 -10.18 3.53 -29.30
C THR A 37 -9.27 4.59 -28.66
N GLY A 38 -8.92 4.40 -27.40
CA GLY A 38 -7.99 5.31 -26.71
C GLY A 38 -6.57 5.16 -27.25
N ASP A 39 -5.87 6.27 -27.44
CA ASP A 39 -4.47 6.28 -27.90
C ASP A 39 -3.52 5.64 -26.86
N LEU A 40 -3.89 5.70 -25.56
CA LEU A 40 -3.23 5.03 -24.45
C LEU A 40 -4.08 3.87 -23.92
N ALA A 41 -3.48 2.69 -23.80
CA ALA A 41 -4.03 1.55 -23.08
C ALA A 41 -3.03 1.09 -22.00
N VAL A 42 -3.50 1.00 -20.76
CA VAL A 42 -2.71 0.51 -19.62
C VAL A 42 -3.31 -0.81 -19.16
N HIS A 43 -2.55 -1.89 -19.32
CA HIS A 43 -2.95 -3.25 -18.98
C HIS A 43 -2.29 -3.65 -17.68
N PHE A 44 -3.10 -3.87 -16.65
CA PHE A 44 -2.70 -4.50 -15.41
C PHE A 44 -2.92 -6.00 -15.57
N ILE A 45 -1.82 -6.74 -15.74
CA ILE A 45 -1.83 -8.14 -16.16
C ILE A 45 -1.94 -9.02 -14.93
N ASP A 46 -2.89 -9.96 -14.94
CA ASP A 46 -3.02 -10.98 -13.90
C ASP A 46 -1.90 -12.01 -14.01
N VAL A 47 -0.86 -11.79 -13.21
CA VAL A 47 0.29 -12.69 -13.03
C VAL A 47 0.19 -13.48 -11.72
N GLY A 48 -0.98 -13.52 -11.07
CA GLY A 48 -1.10 -14.00 -9.70
C GLY A 48 -0.58 -12.96 -8.70
N GLN A 49 0.16 -13.40 -7.69
CA GLN A 49 0.84 -12.47 -6.79
C GLN A 49 2.00 -11.80 -7.52
N GLY A 50 2.08 -10.48 -7.43
CA GLY A 50 3.09 -9.67 -8.09
C GLY A 50 2.54 -8.69 -9.12
N ASP A 51 3.44 -7.90 -9.69
CA ASP A 51 3.12 -6.82 -10.61
C ASP A 51 3.54 -7.11 -12.05
N SER A 52 2.66 -6.81 -12.99
CA SER A 52 3.03 -6.61 -14.38
C SER A 52 2.05 -5.65 -15.06
N VAL A 53 2.58 -4.55 -15.57
CA VAL A 53 1.80 -3.48 -16.18
C VAL A 53 2.37 -3.12 -17.54
N LEU A 54 1.56 -3.23 -18.59
CA LEU A 54 1.92 -2.81 -19.95
C LEU A 54 1.23 -1.48 -20.28
N LEU A 55 2.01 -0.47 -20.63
CA LEU A 55 1.53 0.75 -21.26
C LEU A 55 1.74 0.60 -22.77
N GLN A 56 0.67 0.73 -23.55
CA GLN A 56 0.70 0.85 -25.00
C GLN A 56 0.20 2.24 -25.39
N PHE A 57 1.06 3.03 -26.02
CA PHE A 57 0.71 4.33 -26.54
C PHE A 57 1.03 4.38 -28.02
N ARG A 58 0.02 4.32 -28.88
CA ARG A 58 0.18 4.23 -30.34
C ARG A 58 1.08 3.04 -30.73
N ASP A 59 2.26 3.28 -31.30
CA ASP A 59 3.25 2.28 -31.69
C ASP A 59 4.32 2.03 -30.61
N LYS A 60 4.19 2.63 -29.42
CA LYS A 60 5.16 2.54 -28.31
C LYS A 60 4.69 1.66 -27.19
N THR A 61 5.64 0.97 -26.56
CA THR A 61 5.36 0.06 -25.45
C THR A 61 6.33 0.26 -24.29
N MET A 62 5.78 0.30 -23.08
CA MET A 62 6.54 0.23 -21.84
C MET A 62 5.98 -0.88 -20.98
N LEU A 63 6.84 -1.80 -20.54
CA LEU A 63 6.49 -2.80 -19.54
C LEU A 63 7.09 -2.41 -18.20
N ILE A 64 6.26 -2.41 -17.15
CA ILE A 64 6.65 -2.21 -15.77
C ILE A 64 6.43 -3.55 -15.06
N ASP A 65 7.50 -4.18 -14.60
CA ASP A 65 7.52 -5.47 -13.93
C ASP A 65 6.90 -6.64 -14.75
N ALA A 66 7.13 -7.88 -14.29
CA ALA A 66 6.69 -9.10 -14.97
C ALA A 66 6.34 -10.26 -14.03
N GLY A 67 5.93 -9.97 -12.80
CA GLY A 67 5.47 -10.95 -11.84
C GLY A 67 6.57 -11.85 -11.28
N GLU A 68 6.14 -12.83 -10.49
CA GLU A 68 6.99 -13.85 -9.87
C GLU A 68 7.74 -14.72 -10.90
N ARG A 69 8.80 -15.39 -10.45
CA ARG A 69 9.48 -16.46 -11.19
C ARG A 69 8.46 -17.45 -11.74
N GLY A 70 8.61 -17.73 -13.03
CA GLY A 70 7.69 -18.61 -13.76
C GLY A 70 6.50 -17.88 -14.40
N MET A 71 6.22 -16.62 -14.04
CA MET A 71 5.15 -15.83 -14.67
C MET A 71 5.57 -15.19 -16.00
N GLY A 72 6.88 -15.09 -16.28
CA GLY A 72 7.37 -14.50 -17.53
C GLY A 72 6.78 -15.11 -18.80
N GLY A 73 6.51 -16.43 -18.83
CA GLY A 73 5.84 -17.07 -19.97
C GLY A 73 4.40 -16.57 -20.18
N ARG A 74 3.66 -16.32 -19.08
CA ARG A 74 2.31 -15.76 -19.14
C ARG A 74 2.33 -14.33 -19.69
N VAL A 75 3.28 -13.51 -19.22
CA VAL A 75 3.46 -12.14 -19.72
C VAL A 75 3.81 -12.16 -21.20
N VAL A 76 4.77 -13.00 -21.64
CA VAL A 76 5.11 -13.15 -23.06
C VAL A 76 3.90 -13.52 -23.90
N THR A 77 3.13 -14.54 -23.52
CA THR A 77 1.91 -14.94 -24.25
C THR A 77 0.88 -13.80 -24.30
N TYR A 78 0.72 -13.03 -23.22
CA TYR A 78 -0.19 -11.89 -23.21
C TYR A 78 0.25 -10.80 -24.20
N LEU A 79 1.54 -10.44 -24.20
CA LEU A 79 2.13 -9.46 -25.11
C LEU A 79 2.03 -9.90 -26.58
N GLU A 80 2.31 -11.18 -26.88
CA GLU A 80 2.17 -11.74 -28.23
C GLU A 80 0.73 -11.70 -28.73
N ASN A 81 -0.25 -12.00 -27.87
CA ASN A 81 -1.68 -11.93 -28.22
C ASN A 81 -2.16 -10.50 -28.51
N LEU A 82 -1.50 -9.50 -27.93
CA LEU A 82 -1.72 -8.08 -28.23
C LEU A 82 -0.95 -7.60 -29.48
N GLY A 83 -0.15 -8.46 -30.10
CA GLY A 83 0.67 -8.11 -31.26
C GLY A 83 1.86 -7.20 -30.92
N VAL A 84 2.34 -7.24 -29.67
CA VAL A 84 3.55 -6.50 -29.28
C VAL A 84 4.77 -7.12 -29.96
N GLU A 85 5.50 -6.33 -30.74
CA GLU A 85 6.69 -6.79 -31.47
C GLU A 85 8.01 -6.41 -30.76
N ARG A 86 7.96 -5.40 -29.89
CA ARG A 86 9.11 -4.86 -29.14
C ARG A 86 8.66 -4.20 -27.85
N LEU A 87 9.59 -4.01 -26.92
CA LEU A 87 9.43 -3.20 -25.72
C LEU A 87 10.36 -1.99 -25.83
N ASP A 88 9.84 -0.78 -25.96
CA ASP A 88 10.68 0.41 -26.06
C ASP A 88 11.36 0.71 -24.72
N VAL A 89 10.63 0.50 -23.62
CA VAL A 89 11.17 0.61 -22.26
C VAL A 89 10.70 -0.58 -21.43
N VAL A 90 11.61 -1.15 -20.65
CA VAL A 90 11.30 -2.08 -19.57
C VAL A 90 11.73 -1.43 -18.26
N VAL A 91 10.85 -1.43 -17.27
CA VAL A 91 11.08 -0.89 -15.93
C VAL A 91 10.97 -2.02 -14.92
N ALA A 92 11.98 -2.17 -14.07
CA ALA A 92 11.93 -2.97 -12.85
C ALA A 92 11.75 -2.01 -11.66
N THR A 93 10.62 -2.07 -10.97
CA THR A 93 10.34 -1.13 -9.88
C THR A 93 11.29 -1.33 -8.71
N HIS A 94 11.48 -2.58 -8.28
CA HIS A 94 12.45 -2.98 -7.27
C HIS A 94 12.82 -4.46 -7.43
N ALA A 95 13.73 -4.97 -6.62
CA ALA A 95 14.39 -6.25 -6.88
C ALA A 95 13.64 -7.50 -6.36
N HIS A 96 12.43 -7.36 -5.81
CA HIS A 96 11.66 -8.51 -5.34
C HIS A 96 11.16 -9.39 -6.48
N SER A 97 11.01 -10.67 -6.12
CA SER A 97 10.84 -11.75 -7.09
C SER A 97 9.50 -11.65 -7.82
N ASP A 98 8.45 -11.23 -7.12
CA ASP A 98 7.11 -10.97 -7.62
C ASP A 98 7.00 -9.71 -8.51
N HIS A 99 8.10 -8.99 -8.71
CA HIS A 99 8.21 -7.89 -9.66
C HIS A 99 9.12 -8.27 -10.84
N ILE A 100 10.34 -8.70 -10.55
CA ILE A 100 11.37 -8.92 -11.59
C ILE A 100 11.50 -10.37 -12.04
N GLY A 101 10.84 -11.31 -11.37
CA GLY A 101 11.00 -12.76 -11.56
C GLY A 101 10.70 -13.23 -12.99
N GLY A 102 9.73 -12.60 -13.65
CA GLY A 102 9.42 -12.87 -15.06
C GLY A 102 10.25 -12.10 -16.08
N LEU A 103 10.99 -11.04 -15.68
CA LEU A 103 11.59 -10.11 -16.63
C LEU A 103 12.65 -10.76 -17.51
N ALA A 104 13.47 -11.66 -16.96
CA ALA A 104 14.51 -12.35 -17.75
C ALA A 104 13.91 -13.14 -18.92
N THR A 105 12.74 -13.77 -18.72
CA THR A 105 12.01 -14.46 -19.79
C THR A 105 11.48 -13.46 -20.82
N VAL A 106 10.91 -12.34 -20.38
CA VAL A 106 10.33 -11.32 -21.26
C VAL A 106 11.40 -10.64 -22.12
N ILE A 107 12.50 -10.18 -21.53
CA ILE A 107 13.59 -9.51 -22.28
C ILE A 107 14.36 -10.48 -23.20
N SER A 108 14.24 -11.79 -22.94
CA SER A 108 14.72 -12.83 -23.86
C SER A 108 13.85 -12.94 -25.11
N ALA A 109 12.53 -12.80 -24.95
CA ALA A 109 11.54 -12.95 -26.02
C ALA A 109 11.41 -11.72 -26.93
N PHE A 110 11.56 -10.50 -26.40
CA PHE A 110 11.35 -9.26 -27.15
C PHE A 110 12.63 -8.44 -27.31
N PRO A 111 12.80 -7.71 -28.43
CA PRO A 111 13.75 -6.61 -28.52
C PRO A 111 13.40 -5.52 -27.49
N VAL A 112 14.38 -5.09 -26.69
CA VAL A 112 14.23 -4.06 -25.67
C VAL A 112 15.04 -2.81 -26.04
N GLY A 113 14.41 -1.64 -26.03
CA GLY A 113 15.06 -0.36 -26.34
C GLY A 113 15.91 0.19 -25.18
N ARG A 114 15.39 0.11 -23.95
CA ARG A 114 16.08 0.53 -22.71
C ARG A 114 15.52 -0.23 -21.51
N PHE A 115 16.39 -0.52 -20.55
CA PHE A 115 16.04 -1.06 -19.24
C PHE A 115 16.26 0.00 -18.16
N VAL A 116 15.30 0.14 -17.25
CA VAL A 116 15.31 1.08 -16.13
C VAL A 116 15.05 0.31 -14.84
N ASP A 117 15.81 0.57 -13.78
CA ASP A 117 15.51 0.04 -12.44
C ASP A 117 15.77 1.08 -11.34
N ALA A 118 15.58 0.71 -10.07
CA ALA A 118 15.84 1.59 -8.91
C ALA A 118 17.34 1.89 -8.66
N GLY A 119 18.27 1.26 -9.38
CA GLY A 119 19.71 1.45 -9.21
C GLY A 119 20.30 0.89 -7.92
N GLN A 120 19.54 0.08 -7.18
CA GLN A 120 19.99 -0.54 -5.94
C GLN A 120 20.47 -1.97 -6.14
N ALA A 121 21.67 -2.25 -5.66
CA ALA A 121 22.17 -3.61 -5.65
C ALA A 121 21.35 -4.46 -4.68
N HIS A 122 20.87 -5.61 -5.17
CA HIS A 122 20.15 -6.58 -4.37
C HIS A 122 20.73 -7.98 -4.64
N PRO A 123 21.41 -8.63 -3.68
CA PRO A 123 22.23 -9.82 -3.92
C PRO A 123 21.38 -11.11 -4.01
N THR A 124 20.38 -11.12 -4.89
CA THR A 124 19.59 -12.31 -5.22
C THR A 124 19.95 -12.81 -6.61
N ALA A 125 19.89 -14.13 -6.79
CA ALA A 125 20.11 -14.73 -8.10
C ALA A 125 19.11 -14.23 -9.17
N THR A 126 17.91 -13.77 -8.81
CA THR A 126 17.00 -13.16 -9.81
C THR A 126 17.57 -11.88 -10.36
N TYR A 127 17.94 -10.96 -9.48
CA TYR A 127 18.40 -9.63 -9.85
C TYR A 127 19.74 -9.70 -10.59
N GLU A 128 20.69 -10.48 -10.06
CA GLU A 128 22.01 -10.65 -10.68
C GLU A 128 21.90 -11.25 -12.08
N ASN A 129 21.12 -12.33 -12.26
CA ASN A 129 20.94 -12.95 -13.57
C ASN A 129 20.20 -12.02 -14.56
N LEU A 130 19.27 -11.21 -14.07
CA LEU A 130 18.57 -10.23 -14.89
C LEU A 130 19.54 -9.16 -15.41
N LEU A 131 20.37 -8.59 -14.53
CA LEU A 131 21.36 -7.58 -14.93
C LEU A 131 22.42 -8.14 -15.88
N VAL A 132 22.90 -9.37 -15.65
CA VAL A 132 23.80 -10.06 -16.58
C VAL A 132 23.15 -10.18 -17.95
N LEU A 133 21.87 -10.56 -18.03
CA LEU A 133 21.16 -10.69 -19.30
C LEU A 133 20.94 -9.33 -19.99
N VAL A 134 20.67 -8.26 -19.23
CA VAL A 134 20.59 -6.88 -19.76
C VAL A 134 21.93 -6.47 -20.40
N GLU A 135 23.04 -6.75 -19.72
CA GLU A 135 24.40 -6.49 -20.22
C GLU A 135 24.74 -7.35 -21.45
N GLU A 136 24.50 -8.66 -21.40
CA GLU A 136 24.77 -9.59 -22.50
C GLU A 136 24.00 -9.23 -23.79
N LYS A 137 22.77 -8.72 -23.65
CA LYS A 137 21.96 -8.24 -24.77
C LYS A 137 22.34 -6.82 -25.23
N GLY A 138 23.24 -6.14 -24.53
CA GLY A 138 23.63 -4.76 -24.82
C GLY A 138 22.46 -3.78 -24.70
N ILE A 139 21.50 -4.06 -23.81
CA ILE A 139 20.34 -3.19 -23.61
C ILE A 139 20.81 -1.94 -22.84
N PRO A 140 20.56 -0.73 -23.35
CA PRO A 140 20.87 0.50 -22.61
C PRO A 140 20.24 0.49 -21.22
N TYR A 141 21.04 0.70 -20.18
CA TYR A 141 20.62 0.68 -18.79
C TYR A 141 20.56 2.10 -18.20
N THR A 142 19.58 2.37 -17.34
CA THR A 142 19.47 3.64 -16.61
C THR A 142 18.91 3.41 -15.21
N ALA A 143 19.61 3.84 -14.17
CA ALA A 143 19.06 3.91 -12.83
C ALA A 143 18.09 5.10 -12.72
N ALA A 144 16.87 4.82 -12.26
CA ALA A 144 15.81 5.78 -12.05
C ALA A 144 16.14 6.68 -10.86
N VAL A 145 15.98 8.00 -11.05
CA VAL A 145 16.12 8.98 -9.98
C VAL A 145 15.02 10.02 -10.11
N ARG A 146 14.37 10.36 -8.99
CA ARG A 146 13.35 11.40 -8.88
C ARG A 146 13.71 12.64 -9.69
N GLY A 147 12.74 13.12 -10.48
CA GLY A 147 12.88 14.29 -11.35
C GLY A 147 13.31 13.97 -12.79
N GLN A 148 13.73 12.74 -13.07
CA GLN A 148 13.96 12.28 -14.44
C GLN A 148 12.66 12.12 -15.23
N THR A 149 12.79 12.16 -16.56
CA THR A 149 11.71 11.86 -17.50
C THR A 149 12.09 10.65 -18.34
N ILE A 150 11.19 9.68 -18.44
CA ILE A 150 11.34 8.52 -19.30
C ILE A 150 10.70 8.83 -20.65
N ALA A 151 11.52 9.23 -21.62
CA ALA A 151 11.02 9.48 -22.97
C ALA A 151 10.46 8.20 -23.61
N LEU A 152 9.19 8.25 -24.05
CA LEU A 152 8.51 7.21 -24.81
C LEU A 152 7.84 7.80 -26.08
N ASP A 153 7.02 8.83 -25.89
CA ASP A 153 6.39 9.64 -26.94
C ASP A 153 6.30 11.10 -26.47
N PRO A 154 6.45 12.12 -27.34
CA PRO A 154 6.35 13.52 -26.95
C PRO A 154 5.01 13.95 -26.32
N ASP A 155 3.90 13.25 -26.60
CA ASP A 155 2.58 13.57 -26.04
C ASP A 155 2.28 12.85 -24.71
N LEU A 156 3.19 11.97 -24.26
CA LEU A 156 3.06 11.20 -23.03
C LEU A 156 4.18 11.55 -22.05
N ASP A 157 3.88 12.34 -21.03
CA ASP A 157 4.86 12.74 -20.01
C ASP A 157 4.98 11.66 -18.94
N ILE A 158 6.16 11.02 -18.84
CA ILE A 158 6.43 9.97 -17.84
C ILE A 158 7.54 10.43 -16.92
N ARG A 159 7.19 10.72 -15.66
CA ARG A 159 8.10 11.24 -14.64
C ARG A 159 8.44 10.18 -13.60
N VAL A 160 9.72 10.13 -13.24
CA VAL A 160 10.19 9.37 -12.08
C VAL A 160 9.97 10.21 -10.83
N LEU A 161 9.16 9.73 -9.90
CA LEU A 161 8.89 10.37 -8.62
C LEU A 161 9.71 9.76 -7.46
N ASN A 162 10.12 8.49 -7.60
CA ASN A 162 10.93 7.77 -6.62
C ASN A 162 11.83 6.75 -7.37
N PRO A 163 13.00 6.34 -6.84
CA PRO A 163 13.65 6.77 -5.59
C PRO A 163 14.19 8.19 -5.63
N ALA A 164 14.39 8.80 -4.46
CA ALA A 164 15.16 10.05 -4.35
C ALA A 164 16.66 9.80 -4.63
N ALA A 165 17.42 10.86 -4.91
CA ALA A 165 18.87 10.75 -5.12
C ALA A 165 19.63 10.18 -3.91
N GLN A 166 19.04 10.30 -2.71
CA GLN A 166 19.42 9.54 -1.53
C GLN A 166 18.26 8.60 -1.22
N PRO A 167 18.40 7.31 -1.54
CA PRO A 167 17.35 6.33 -1.27
C PRO A 167 17.10 6.16 0.23
N LEU A 168 15.92 5.65 0.57
CA LEU A 168 15.48 5.38 1.94
C LEU A 168 16.19 4.16 2.55
N GLY A 169 16.74 3.27 1.72
CA GLY A 169 17.52 2.11 2.11
C GLY A 169 16.70 0.84 2.30
N ASP A 170 15.41 0.89 1.96
CA ASP A 170 14.52 -0.27 1.90
C ASP A 170 14.11 -0.50 0.44
N VAL A 171 14.13 -1.76 0.02
CA VAL A 171 13.92 -2.14 -1.38
C VAL A 171 12.51 -1.81 -1.88
N ASN A 172 11.49 -1.91 -1.02
CA ASN A 172 10.12 -1.56 -1.35
C ASN A 172 9.95 -0.05 -1.38
N GLU A 173 10.44 0.64 -0.34
CA GLU A 173 10.35 2.10 -0.22
C GLU A 173 11.12 2.84 -1.32
N ASP A 174 12.10 2.20 -1.91
CA ASP A 174 12.86 2.73 -3.04
C ASP A 174 12.39 2.23 -4.41
N SER A 175 11.19 1.65 -4.46
CA SER A 175 10.50 1.32 -5.71
C SER A 175 10.52 2.51 -6.67
N VAL A 176 10.74 2.22 -7.96
CA VAL A 176 10.54 3.20 -9.04
C VAL A 176 9.07 3.58 -9.10
N VAL A 177 8.74 4.78 -8.59
CA VAL A 177 7.40 5.35 -8.72
C VAL A 177 7.33 6.19 -9.98
N LEU A 178 6.39 5.89 -10.87
CA LEU A 178 6.19 6.60 -12.14
C LEU A 178 4.85 7.32 -12.17
N LYS A 179 4.85 8.58 -12.60
CA LYS A 179 3.63 9.30 -13.00
C LYS A 179 3.60 9.45 -14.52
N ALA A 180 2.58 8.90 -15.16
CA ALA A 180 2.35 9.04 -16.60
C ALA A 180 1.14 9.95 -16.85
N THR A 181 1.29 10.97 -17.69
CA THR A 181 0.22 11.94 -18.00
C THR A 181 0.04 12.06 -19.50
N TYR A 182 -1.21 11.89 -19.96
CA TYR A 182 -1.63 12.10 -21.34
C TYR A 182 -2.88 12.96 -21.38
N GLY A 183 -2.78 14.16 -21.96
CA GLY A 183 -3.84 15.16 -21.88
C GLY A 183 -4.15 15.52 -20.42
N ASP A 184 -5.42 15.38 -20.05
CA ASP A 184 -5.94 15.64 -18.71
C ASP A 184 -5.98 14.39 -17.82
N ILE A 185 -5.53 13.23 -18.32
CA ILE A 185 -5.57 11.96 -17.60
C ILE A 185 -4.18 11.55 -17.13
N SER A 186 -4.11 11.11 -15.87
CA SER A 186 -2.86 10.75 -15.20
C SER A 186 -2.93 9.42 -14.46
N TYR A 187 -1.80 8.73 -14.43
CA TYR A 187 -1.61 7.42 -13.81
C TYR A 187 -0.45 7.52 -12.81
N LEU A 188 -0.58 6.86 -11.67
CA LEU A 188 0.50 6.69 -10.70
C LEU A 188 0.80 5.20 -10.50
N PHE A 189 2.02 4.80 -10.83
CA PHE A 189 2.53 3.44 -10.67
C PHE A 189 3.51 3.41 -9.50
N THR A 190 3.12 2.79 -8.39
CA THR A 190 3.87 2.90 -7.14
C THR A 190 4.84 1.75 -6.88
N GLY A 191 4.74 0.65 -7.62
CA GLY A 191 5.36 -0.62 -7.20
C GLY A 191 4.94 -0.92 -5.75
N ASP A 192 5.92 -1.18 -4.90
CA ASP A 192 5.71 -1.52 -3.49
C ASP A 192 6.05 -0.39 -2.53
N ALA A 193 6.17 0.84 -3.04
CA ALA A 193 6.35 2.03 -2.22
C ALA A 193 5.27 2.10 -1.12
N GLY A 194 5.73 2.11 0.13
CA GLY A 194 4.89 2.24 1.32
C GLY A 194 4.91 3.65 1.88
N LYS A 195 4.39 3.79 3.10
CA LYS A 195 4.23 5.08 3.78
C LYS A 195 5.53 5.93 3.83
N PRO A 196 6.73 5.38 4.13
CA PRO A 196 7.97 6.16 4.07
C PRO A 196 8.23 6.84 2.71
N ALA A 197 8.05 6.12 1.60
CA ALA A 197 8.18 6.65 0.25
C ALA A 197 7.09 7.67 -0.08
N GLU A 198 5.85 7.38 0.29
CA GLU A 198 4.70 8.30 0.16
C GLU A 198 4.98 9.64 0.84
N GLU A 199 5.42 9.60 2.11
CA GLU A 199 5.78 10.79 2.86
C GLU A 199 6.99 11.51 2.26
N SER A 200 7.99 10.78 1.77
CA SER A 200 9.17 11.33 1.11
C SER A 200 8.80 12.10 -0.16
N MET A 201 7.87 11.59 -0.95
CA MET A 201 7.36 12.26 -2.14
C MET A 201 6.51 13.49 -1.79
N ALA A 202 5.61 13.36 -0.80
CA ALA A 202 4.78 14.48 -0.34
C ALA A 202 5.61 15.62 0.27
N LYS A 203 6.59 15.31 1.13
CA LYS A 203 7.51 16.30 1.73
C LYS A 203 8.36 17.02 0.69
N ALA A 204 8.65 16.37 -0.43
CA ALA A 204 9.34 16.99 -1.56
C ALA A 204 8.45 17.91 -2.41
N GLY A 205 7.14 17.99 -2.11
CA GLY A 205 6.19 18.84 -2.84
C GLY A 205 5.94 18.36 -4.26
N LEU A 206 6.02 17.05 -4.51
CA LEU A 206 5.71 16.48 -5.81
C LEU A 206 4.20 16.52 -6.06
N ASP A 207 3.82 16.65 -7.33
CA ASP A 207 2.44 16.54 -7.77
C ASP A 207 2.03 15.05 -7.84
N LEU A 208 1.31 14.59 -6.82
CA LEU A 208 0.88 13.21 -6.66
C LEU A 208 -0.52 12.93 -7.22
N ASP A 209 -1.27 13.95 -7.60
CA ASP A 209 -2.64 13.81 -8.10
C ASP A 209 -2.67 12.89 -9.33
N ALA A 210 -3.49 11.85 -9.31
CA ALA A 210 -3.61 10.90 -10.41
C ALA A 210 -5.00 10.29 -10.50
N ASP A 211 -5.57 10.22 -11.70
CA ASP A 211 -6.90 9.63 -11.93
C ASP A 211 -6.91 8.11 -11.70
N VAL A 212 -5.79 7.45 -12.02
CA VAL A 212 -5.64 5.99 -11.93
C VAL A 212 -4.42 5.65 -11.07
N LEU A 213 -4.67 4.94 -9.98
CA LEU A 213 -3.63 4.46 -9.07
C LEU A 213 -3.43 2.95 -9.24
N LYS A 214 -2.22 2.53 -9.60
CA LYS A 214 -1.73 1.19 -9.27
C LYS A 214 -1.48 1.19 -7.77
N VAL A 215 -2.26 0.43 -7.01
CA VAL A 215 -2.17 0.43 -5.55
C VAL A 215 -0.83 -0.13 -5.10
N GLY A 216 -0.21 0.56 -4.14
CA GLY A 216 1.09 0.18 -3.60
C GLY A 216 1.07 -1.16 -2.89
N HIS A 217 2.11 -1.95 -3.13
CA HIS A 217 2.43 -3.15 -2.35
C HIS A 217 1.25 -4.11 -2.23
N HIS A 218 0.57 -4.35 -3.34
CA HIS A 218 -0.59 -5.25 -3.44
C HIS A 218 -1.73 -4.93 -2.46
N ALA A 219 -1.86 -3.66 -2.06
CA ALA A 219 -2.73 -3.18 -0.97
C ALA A 219 -2.34 -3.75 0.40
N SER A 220 -1.05 -3.71 0.70
CA SER A 220 -0.51 -3.88 2.05
C SER A 220 -1.05 -2.83 3.01
N ARG A 221 -1.18 -3.20 4.28
CA ARG A 221 -1.61 -2.25 5.33
C ARG A 221 -0.61 -1.10 5.52
N TYR A 222 0.64 -1.24 5.08
CA TYR A 222 1.70 -0.23 5.15
C TYR A 222 1.78 0.73 3.96
N ALA A 223 1.01 0.44 2.91
CA ALA A 223 0.94 1.27 1.72
C ALA A 223 -0.43 1.93 1.61
N SER A 224 -0.50 2.89 0.69
CA SER A 224 -1.69 3.71 0.41
C SER A 224 -2.24 4.34 1.69
N SER A 225 -1.40 5.09 2.41
CA SER A 225 -1.83 5.84 3.60
C SER A 225 -2.96 6.81 3.26
N ALA A 226 -3.78 7.18 4.26
CA ALA A 226 -4.90 8.08 4.03
C ALA A 226 -4.44 9.47 3.54
N GLU A 227 -3.31 9.96 4.06
CA GLU A 227 -2.67 11.20 3.63
C GLU A 227 -2.19 11.12 2.18
N PHE A 228 -1.60 10.00 1.79
CA PHE A 228 -1.19 9.77 0.40
C PHE A 228 -2.39 9.69 -0.54
N LEU A 229 -3.41 8.90 -0.21
CA LEU A 229 -4.62 8.80 -1.05
C LEU A 229 -5.36 10.13 -1.17
N SER A 230 -5.33 10.97 -0.13
CA SER A 230 -5.86 12.34 -0.21
C SER A 230 -5.07 13.23 -1.15
N ALA A 231 -3.76 13.00 -1.32
CA ALA A 231 -2.91 13.74 -2.25
C ALA A 231 -3.00 13.20 -3.68
N VAL A 232 -3.24 11.90 -3.85
CA VAL A 232 -3.41 11.24 -5.16
C VAL A 232 -4.82 11.46 -5.73
N SER A 233 -5.85 11.46 -4.88
CA SER A 233 -7.26 11.61 -5.26
C SER A 233 -7.77 10.68 -6.40
N PRO A 234 -7.45 9.37 -6.37
CA PRO A 234 -7.72 8.49 -7.50
C PRO A 234 -9.21 8.23 -7.70
N ALA A 235 -9.67 8.32 -8.95
CA ALA A 235 -11.00 7.86 -9.36
C ALA A 235 -11.04 6.34 -9.53
N VAL A 236 -9.93 5.74 -9.95
CA VAL A 236 -9.76 4.29 -10.16
C VAL A 236 -8.51 3.81 -9.44
N SER A 237 -8.63 2.71 -8.69
CA SER A 237 -7.51 2.04 -8.05
C SER A 237 -7.46 0.59 -8.49
N VAL A 238 -6.32 0.14 -9.01
CA VAL A 238 -6.11 -1.23 -9.45
C VAL A 238 -5.11 -1.92 -8.54
N ILE A 239 -5.57 -2.99 -7.90
CA ILE A 239 -4.77 -3.85 -7.01
C ILE A 239 -4.35 -5.07 -7.82
N LEU A 240 -3.04 -5.21 -8.03
CA LEU A 240 -2.47 -6.44 -8.57
C LEU A 240 -2.16 -7.32 -7.39
N VAL A 241 -2.81 -8.47 -7.32
CA VAL A 241 -2.75 -9.40 -6.19
C VAL A 241 -3.17 -10.78 -6.67
N GLY A 242 -2.62 -11.81 -6.05
CA GLY A 242 -2.95 -13.21 -6.34
C GLY A 242 -4.07 -13.76 -5.46
N GLU A 243 -4.94 -14.60 -6.02
CA GLU A 243 -5.93 -15.35 -5.24
C GLU A 243 -5.23 -16.27 -4.23
N GLY A 244 -5.61 -16.16 -2.95
CA GLY A 244 -5.08 -17.03 -1.90
C GLY A 244 -3.58 -16.87 -1.63
N ASN A 245 -3.01 -15.68 -1.89
CA ASN A 245 -1.62 -15.38 -1.56
C ASN A 245 -1.36 -15.52 -0.04
N ASP A 246 -0.13 -15.91 0.31
CA ASP A 246 0.25 -16.20 1.70
C ASP A 246 0.41 -14.93 2.56
N TYR A 247 0.50 -13.74 1.92
CA TYR A 247 0.66 -12.45 2.57
C TYR A 247 -0.64 -11.92 3.21
N GLY A 248 -1.78 -12.50 2.85
CA GLY A 248 -3.09 -11.99 3.27
C GLY A 248 -3.53 -10.73 2.53
N HIS A 249 -2.86 -10.39 1.42
CA HIS A 249 -3.24 -9.27 0.56
C HIS A 249 -4.55 -9.56 -0.20
N PRO A 250 -5.35 -8.52 -0.51
CA PRO A 250 -5.25 -7.17 0.01
C PRO A 250 -5.73 -7.09 1.47
N HIS A 251 -5.10 -6.24 2.28
CA HIS A 251 -5.51 -6.01 3.67
C HIS A 251 -6.81 -5.19 3.74
N GLU A 252 -7.69 -5.51 4.70
CA GLU A 252 -8.99 -4.85 4.88
C GLU A 252 -8.82 -3.35 5.12
N GLU A 253 -7.85 -2.95 5.94
CA GLU A 253 -7.58 -1.54 6.26
C GLU A 253 -7.11 -0.75 5.04
N ALA A 254 -6.42 -1.38 4.09
CA ALA A 254 -6.02 -0.74 2.83
C ALA A 254 -7.22 -0.55 1.90
N LEU A 255 -8.11 -1.54 1.83
CA LEU A 255 -9.37 -1.44 1.07
C LEU A 255 -10.26 -0.33 1.64
N GLU A 256 -10.44 -0.26 2.95
CA GLU A 256 -11.23 0.78 3.62
C GLU A 256 -10.70 2.19 3.31
N ARG A 257 -9.36 2.37 3.28
CA ARG A 257 -8.76 3.67 2.91
C ARG A 257 -9.03 4.04 1.45
N LEU A 258 -8.95 3.08 0.53
CA LEU A 258 -9.25 3.30 -0.89
C LEU A 258 -10.74 3.63 -1.12
N GLU A 259 -11.65 2.94 -0.44
CA GLU A 259 -13.08 3.22 -0.46
C GLU A 259 -13.39 4.60 0.13
N ALA A 260 -12.76 4.95 1.26
CA ALA A 260 -12.90 6.26 1.89
C ALA A 260 -12.38 7.42 1.02
N ALA A 261 -11.40 7.15 0.15
CA ALA A 261 -10.92 8.10 -0.86
C ALA A 261 -11.91 8.27 -2.03
N GLY A 262 -12.99 7.47 -2.09
CA GLY A 262 -13.98 7.50 -3.17
C GLY A 262 -13.52 6.79 -4.44
N SER A 263 -12.46 5.98 -4.36
CA SER A 263 -11.88 5.30 -5.51
C SER A 263 -12.67 4.04 -5.88
N ARG A 264 -12.84 3.81 -7.18
CA ARG A 264 -13.38 2.54 -7.68
C ARG A 264 -12.26 1.50 -7.75
N ILE A 265 -12.39 0.45 -6.95
CA ILE A 265 -11.39 -0.60 -6.81
C ILE A 265 -11.60 -1.72 -7.84
N TYR A 266 -10.52 -2.12 -8.49
CA TYR A 266 -10.42 -3.34 -9.30
C TYR A 266 -9.29 -4.22 -8.77
N ARG A 267 -9.43 -5.54 -8.85
CA ARG A 267 -8.43 -6.50 -8.34
C ARG A 267 -8.16 -7.63 -9.31
N THR A 268 -6.90 -7.90 -9.63
CA THR A 268 -6.58 -8.95 -10.62
C THR A 268 -7.00 -10.36 -10.19
N ASP A 269 -7.01 -10.67 -8.90
CA ASP A 269 -7.48 -11.98 -8.39
C ASP A 269 -8.97 -12.23 -8.60
N ARG A 270 -9.78 -11.17 -8.78
CA ARG A 270 -11.23 -11.26 -8.98
C ARG A 270 -11.64 -10.92 -10.41
N ASP A 271 -10.96 -9.93 -10.98
CA ASP A 271 -11.30 -9.30 -12.25
C ASP A 271 -10.40 -9.78 -13.41
N GLY A 272 -9.39 -10.62 -13.13
CA GLY A 272 -8.38 -11.01 -14.11
C GLY A 272 -7.59 -9.78 -14.61
N ASN A 273 -7.25 -9.76 -15.90
CA ASN A 273 -6.59 -8.59 -16.48
C ASN A 273 -7.52 -7.37 -16.45
N VAL A 274 -7.01 -6.25 -15.95
CA VAL A 274 -7.72 -4.96 -15.94
C VAL A 274 -7.06 -4.05 -16.98
N VAL A 275 -7.83 -3.51 -17.92
CA VAL A 275 -7.32 -2.61 -18.96
C VAL A 275 -7.98 -1.26 -18.83
N VAL A 276 -7.20 -0.21 -18.63
CA VAL A 276 -7.66 1.18 -18.59
C VAL A 276 -7.23 1.90 -19.86
N THR A 277 -8.18 2.30 -20.69
CA THR A 277 -7.91 3.05 -21.93
C THR A 277 -8.30 4.51 -21.79
N THR A 278 -7.60 5.40 -22.49
CA THR A 278 -7.90 6.84 -22.51
C THR A 278 -7.54 7.51 -23.84
N ASP A 279 -8.32 8.52 -24.21
CA ASP A 279 -8.07 9.45 -25.31
C ASP A 279 -7.41 10.77 -24.83
N GLY A 280 -6.97 10.79 -23.57
CA GLY A 280 -6.40 11.95 -22.90
C GLY A 280 -7.43 12.88 -22.27
N GLN A 281 -8.72 12.56 -22.34
CA GLN A 281 -9.79 13.29 -21.64
C GLN A 281 -10.72 12.37 -20.84
N LYS A 282 -10.91 11.14 -21.28
CA LYS A 282 -11.83 10.17 -20.66
C LYS A 282 -11.15 8.83 -20.45
N ILE A 283 -11.46 8.19 -19.33
CA ILE A 283 -11.01 6.82 -19.04
C ILE A 283 -12.12 5.80 -19.29
N ALA A 284 -11.75 4.61 -19.73
CA ALA A 284 -12.63 3.44 -19.75
C ALA A 284 -11.89 2.22 -19.17
N VAL A 285 -12.55 1.42 -18.32
CA VAL A 285 -11.94 0.25 -17.68
C VAL A 285 -12.59 -1.02 -18.22
N THR A 286 -11.80 -2.04 -18.57
CA THR A 286 -12.28 -3.37 -18.95
C THR A 286 -11.72 -4.42 -18.00
N ALA A 287 -12.58 -5.31 -17.51
CA ALA A 287 -12.28 -6.31 -16.49
C ALA A 287 -13.14 -7.57 -16.68
N GLY A 288 -12.64 -8.73 -16.24
CA GLY A 288 -13.42 -9.96 -16.05
C GLY A 288 -13.94 -10.65 -17.32
N GLY A 289 -13.41 -10.33 -18.50
CA GLY A 289 -13.95 -10.84 -19.78
C GLY A 289 -15.37 -10.35 -20.11
N ALA A 290 -15.92 -9.43 -19.32
CA ALA A 290 -17.19 -8.73 -19.55
C ALA A 290 -16.91 -7.36 -20.22
N PRO A 291 -17.88 -6.75 -20.93
CA PRO A 291 -17.66 -5.47 -21.60
C PRO A 291 -17.31 -4.36 -20.59
N ALA A 292 -16.43 -3.45 -21.04
CA ALA A 292 -15.87 -2.33 -20.30
C ALA A 292 -16.83 -1.64 -19.31
N ALA A 293 -16.43 -1.55 -18.04
CA ALA A 293 -16.92 -0.55 -17.11
C ALA A 293 -16.25 0.80 -17.40
N THR A 294 -16.87 1.63 -18.23
CA THR A 294 -16.38 3.00 -18.50
C THR A 294 -16.58 3.90 -17.29
N VAL A 295 -15.55 4.64 -16.89
CA VAL A 295 -15.60 5.66 -15.85
C VAL A 295 -15.40 7.03 -16.50
N THR A 296 -16.46 7.81 -16.68
CA THR A 296 -16.29 9.17 -17.21
C THR A 296 -15.80 10.11 -16.10
N VAL A 297 -14.49 10.36 -16.01
CA VAL A 297 -13.96 11.46 -15.19
C VAL A 297 -14.34 12.77 -15.87
N THR A 298 -15.22 13.55 -15.24
CA THR A 298 -15.52 14.93 -15.67
C THR A 298 -15.02 15.86 -14.57
N GLN A 299 -13.83 16.43 -14.72
CA GLN A 299 -13.36 17.42 -13.76
C GLN A 299 -14.28 18.66 -13.80
N THR A 300 -14.77 19.05 -12.63
CA THR A 300 -15.42 20.36 -12.45
C THR A 300 -14.36 21.31 -11.92
N THR A 301 -13.88 22.24 -12.75
CA THR A 301 -12.93 23.28 -12.33
C THR A 301 -13.61 24.24 -11.35
N SER A 302 -13.51 23.97 -10.05
CA SER A 302 -13.92 24.92 -9.02
C SER A 302 -12.68 25.64 -8.47
N ALA A 303 -12.49 26.88 -8.94
CA ALA A 303 -11.48 27.78 -8.41
C ALA A 303 -11.78 28.10 -6.94
N ILE A 304 -10.88 27.71 -6.02
CA ILE A 304 -10.99 28.02 -4.59
C ILE A 304 -10.23 29.32 -4.31
N THR A 305 -10.95 30.33 -3.81
CA THR A 305 -10.37 31.54 -3.21
C THR A 305 -10.16 31.26 -1.72
N PRO A 306 -8.97 31.49 -1.12
CA PRO A 306 -8.76 31.17 0.29
C PRO A 306 -9.27 32.29 1.19
N ALA A 307 -10.18 31.94 2.11
CA ALA A 307 -10.55 32.80 3.23
C ALA A 307 -9.84 32.31 4.50
N ALA A 308 -8.87 33.11 4.96
CA ALA A 308 -8.19 32.93 6.23
C ALA A 308 -9.14 33.20 7.40
N THR A 309 -9.14 32.35 8.43
CA THR A 309 -9.66 32.70 9.76
C THR A 309 -8.67 32.27 10.82
N THR A 310 -8.08 33.28 11.46
CA THR A 310 -7.24 33.24 12.64
C THR A 310 -8.11 33.00 13.88
N SER A 311 -7.73 32.04 14.74
CA SER A 311 -8.27 31.91 16.10
C SER A 311 -7.16 32.14 17.12
N THR A 312 -7.33 33.22 17.88
CA THR A 312 -6.50 33.67 18.99
C THR A 312 -6.80 32.89 20.27
N VAL A 313 -5.74 32.44 20.94
CA VAL A 313 -5.75 31.86 22.29
C VAL A 313 -5.71 32.97 23.35
N THR A 314 -6.39 32.80 24.48
CA THR A 314 -6.09 33.54 25.72
C THR A 314 -6.33 32.61 26.93
N PRO A 315 -5.39 32.55 27.91
CA PRO A 315 -5.44 31.60 29.02
C PRO A 315 -6.03 32.20 30.31
N ALA A 316 -6.53 31.34 31.21
CA ALA A 316 -6.79 31.71 32.61
C ALA A 316 -6.45 30.54 33.56
N ALA A 317 -5.58 30.82 34.53
CA ALA A 317 -5.39 30.09 35.78
C ALA A 317 -6.38 30.66 36.85
N THR A 318 -6.70 30.08 38.02
CA THR A 318 -5.90 29.28 38.97
C THR A 318 -6.82 28.68 40.09
N THR A 319 -6.48 27.46 40.56
CA THR A 319 -6.49 26.91 41.97
C THR A 319 -7.79 26.61 42.78
N PRO A 320 -7.72 25.81 43.88
CA PRO A 320 -7.81 24.34 43.89
C PRO A 320 -8.93 23.82 44.82
N SER A 321 -9.25 22.52 44.77
CA SER A 321 -9.96 21.85 45.88
C SER A 321 -9.58 20.36 45.94
N THR A 322 -9.10 19.98 47.12
CA THR A 322 -8.67 18.67 47.57
C THR A 322 -9.84 17.71 47.80
N THR A 323 -9.76 16.49 47.29
CA THR A 323 -10.17 15.29 48.06
C THR A 323 -9.49 14.05 47.50
N SER A 324 -8.81 13.30 48.37
CA SER A 324 -8.17 12.02 48.09
C SER A 324 -9.20 10.90 47.90
N ALA A 325 -8.99 10.09 46.88
CA ALA A 325 -9.44 8.70 46.85
C ALA A 325 -8.30 7.86 46.24
N VAL A 326 -8.04 6.72 46.87
CA VAL A 326 -6.87 5.86 46.68
C VAL A 326 -6.95 5.14 45.34
N THR A 327 -5.92 5.33 44.51
CA THR A 327 -5.66 4.55 43.30
C THR A 327 -4.54 3.54 43.61
N PRO A 328 -4.62 2.26 43.18
CA PRO A 328 -3.47 1.38 43.27
C PRO A 328 -2.35 1.95 42.41
N ALA A 329 -1.13 1.98 42.96
CA ALA A 329 0.05 2.41 42.25
C ALA A 329 0.25 1.51 41.01
N VAL A 330 0.03 2.07 39.82
CA VAL A 330 0.62 1.55 38.60
C VAL A 330 2.10 1.85 38.72
N THR A 331 2.88 0.84 39.12
CA THR A 331 4.33 0.86 39.01
C THR A 331 4.67 1.24 37.58
N ALA A 332 5.47 2.31 37.40
CA ALA A 332 6.01 2.65 36.09
C ALA A 332 6.68 1.39 35.49
N PRO A 333 6.56 1.14 34.17
CA PRO A 333 7.19 -0.01 33.55
C PRO A 333 8.69 -0.01 33.86
N PRO A 334 9.30 -1.18 34.12
CA PRO A 334 10.70 -1.25 34.52
C PRO A 334 11.58 -0.61 33.44
N THR A 335 12.33 0.41 33.83
CA THR A 335 13.29 1.08 32.95
C THR A 335 14.38 0.08 32.57
N GLY A 336 14.39 -0.38 31.31
CA GLY A 336 15.50 -1.13 30.73
C GLY A 336 15.19 -2.51 30.15
N VAL A 337 13.95 -3.01 30.22
CA VAL A 337 13.57 -4.24 29.50
C VAL A 337 12.99 -3.86 28.13
N THR A 338 13.63 -4.28 27.05
CA THR A 338 13.20 -3.98 25.68
C THR A 338 13.37 -5.17 24.76
N ILE A 339 12.63 -5.17 23.65
CA ILE A 339 12.93 -6.03 22.53
C ILE A 339 14.14 -5.42 21.81
N THR A 340 15.17 -6.23 21.56
CA THR A 340 16.44 -5.78 20.95
C THR A 340 16.74 -6.43 19.63
N TYR A 341 16.04 -7.53 19.30
CA TYR A 341 16.20 -8.21 18.03
C TYR A 341 14.90 -8.92 17.68
N LEU A 342 14.57 -8.90 16.39
CA LEU A 342 13.48 -9.64 15.79
C LEU A 342 14.02 -10.20 14.47
N SER A 343 13.92 -11.51 14.26
CA SER A 343 14.27 -12.18 13.01
C SER A 343 13.01 -12.73 12.38
N LEU A 344 12.66 -12.19 11.22
CA LEU A 344 11.52 -12.65 10.42
C LEU A 344 11.81 -14.00 9.76
N LEU A 345 13.08 -14.25 9.43
CA LEU A 345 13.51 -15.49 8.80
C LEU A 345 13.55 -16.66 9.79
N ASP A 346 14.10 -16.41 10.98
CA ASP A 346 14.28 -17.44 12.00
C ASP A 346 13.16 -17.45 13.04
N GLU A 347 12.15 -16.61 12.86
CA GLU A 347 10.93 -16.64 13.66
C GLU A 347 11.15 -16.43 15.16
N MET A 348 12.02 -15.48 15.52
CA MET A 348 12.43 -15.28 16.91
C MET A 348 12.52 -13.81 17.34
N VAL A 349 12.18 -13.56 18.61
CA VAL A 349 12.25 -12.25 19.27
C VAL A 349 13.19 -12.34 20.48
N THR A 350 14.17 -11.46 20.57
CA THR A 350 15.06 -11.35 21.74
C THR A 350 14.67 -10.17 22.62
N VAL A 351 14.39 -10.45 23.89
CA VAL A 351 14.15 -9.47 24.94
C VAL A 351 15.40 -9.34 25.80
N THR A 352 15.87 -8.11 26.01
CA THR A 352 17.05 -7.80 26.83
C THR A 352 16.65 -6.99 28.05
N ASN A 353 17.23 -7.31 29.21
CA ASN A 353 17.16 -6.48 30.41
C ASN A 353 18.48 -5.70 30.57
N ALA A 354 18.52 -4.47 30.07
CA ALA A 354 19.65 -3.55 30.26
C ALA A 354 19.65 -2.83 31.62
N GLY A 355 18.69 -3.15 32.50
CA GLY A 355 18.59 -2.60 33.84
C GLY A 355 19.63 -3.16 34.82
N ALA A 356 19.67 -2.59 36.02
CA ALA A 356 20.62 -2.98 37.07
C ALA A 356 20.12 -4.12 37.99
N THR A 357 18.87 -4.56 37.83
CA THR A 357 18.24 -5.59 38.66
C THR A 357 17.49 -6.61 37.81
N ALA A 358 17.39 -7.85 38.28
CA ALA A 358 16.57 -8.87 37.63
C ALA A 358 15.08 -8.46 37.59
N VAL A 359 14.39 -8.83 36.52
CA VAL A 359 12.97 -8.51 36.30
C VAL A 359 12.18 -9.81 36.16
N ASN A 360 11.06 -9.92 36.87
CA ASN A 360 10.13 -11.04 36.74
C ASN A 360 9.22 -10.80 35.53
N LEU A 361 9.38 -11.62 34.48
CA LEU A 361 8.59 -11.55 33.26
C LEU A 361 7.35 -12.45 33.31
N THR A 362 7.09 -13.15 34.41
CA THR A 362 5.93 -14.06 34.52
C THR A 362 4.63 -13.33 34.15
N GLY A 363 3.91 -13.85 33.15
CA GLY A 363 2.66 -13.28 32.67
C GLY A 363 2.79 -12.05 31.76
N TRP A 364 4.02 -11.61 31.45
CA TRP A 364 4.25 -10.65 30.37
C TRP A 364 3.94 -11.28 29.02
N THR A 365 3.71 -10.46 28.01
CA THR A 365 3.35 -10.95 26.69
C THR A 365 4.24 -10.38 25.59
N ILE A 366 4.57 -11.22 24.61
CA ILE A 366 5.03 -10.78 23.29
C ILE A 366 3.88 -11.02 22.32
N ALA A 367 3.43 -9.96 21.67
CA ALA A 367 2.39 -10.01 20.65
C ALA A 367 2.98 -9.66 19.28
N ASP A 368 2.49 -10.29 18.24
CA ASP A 368 2.67 -9.81 16.87
C ASP A 368 1.79 -8.57 16.60
N GLU A 369 1.86 -8.05 15.39
CA GLU A 369 1.04 -6.91 14.99
C GLU A 369 -0.46 -7.20 15.15
N GLY A 370 -1.16 -6.28 15.81
CA GLY A 370 -2.60 -6.40 16.09
C GLY A 370 -2.94 -7.39 17.20
N ALA A 371 -1.93 -7.96 17.88
CA ALA A 371 -2.07 -8.99 18.89
C ALA A 371 -2.85 -10.24 18.41
N ARG A 372 -2.69 -10.59 17.13
CA ARG A 372 -3.28 -11.78 16.51
C ARG A 372 -2.74 -13.05 17.14
N ASN A 373 -1.45 -13.05 17.48
CA ASN A 373 -0.71 -14.08 18.14
C ASN A 373 -0.05 -13.49 19.38
N THR A 374 -0.31 -14.07 20.55
CA THR A 374 0.29 -13.64 21.82
C THR A 374 0.99 -14.78 22.54
N TYR A 375 2.30 -14.64 22.75
CA TYR A 375 3.09 -15.48 23.63
C TYR A 375 3.00 -14.92 25.05
N THR A 376 2.75 -15.76 26.05
CA THR A 376 2.79 -15.36 27.46
C THR A 376 3.97 -16.04 28.13
N PHE A 377 4.84 -15.25 28.74
CA PHE A 377 5.99 -15.77 29.47
C PHE A 377 5.53 -16.69 30.61
N PRO A 378 6.14 -17.89 30.74
CA PRO A 378 5.92 -18.78 31.88
C PRO A 378 6.55 -18.16 33.14
N VAL A 379 6.67 -18.95 34.22
CA VAL A 379 7.44 -18.51 35.39
C VAL A 379 8.89 -18.26 34.95
N PHE A 380 9.26 -16.99 34.81
CA PHE A 380 10.53 -16.59 34.23
C PHE A 380 11.05 -15.30 34.86
N VAL A 381 12.34 -15.29 35.19
CA VAL A 381 13.06 -14.13 35.72
C VAL A 381 14.23 -13.85 34.80
N LEU A 382 14.28 -12.63 34.24
CA LEU A 382 15.36 -12.17 33.37
C LEU A 382 16.37 -11.38 34.19
N ASP A 383 17.58 -11.93 34.35
CA ASP A 383 18.65 -11.30 35.11
C ASP A 383 19.12 -9.97 34.49
N ALA A 384 19.73 -9.12 35.33
CA ALA A 384 20.29 -7.85 34.90
C ALA A 384 21.43 -8.07 33.89
N GLY A 385 21.37 -7.40 32.75
CA GLY A 385 22.35 -7.52 31.67
C GLY A 385 22.21 -8.77 30.80
N SER A 386 21.16 -9.58 31.02
CA SER A 386 20.90 -10.81 30.26
C SER A 386 19.81 -10.60 29.19
N ASN A 387 19.71 -11.58 28.30
CA ASN A 387 18.65 -11.66 27.29
C ASN A 387 17.97 -13.04 27.31
N VAL A 388 16.78 -13.08 26.73
CA VAL A 388 16.03 -14.29 26.44
C VAL A 388 15.45 -14.18 25.04
N THR A 389 15.54 -15.26 24.27
CA THR A 389 15.00 -15.35 22.92
C THR A 389 13.78 -16.27 22.93
N VAL A 390 12.68 -15.77 22.38
CA VAL A 390 11.45 -16.53 22.17
C VAL A 390 11.35 -16.90 20.70
N HIS A 391 11.30 -18.20 20.42
CA HIS A 391 11.14 -18.76 19.08
C HIS A 391 9.68 -19.15 18.86
N SER A 392 9.09 -18.82 17.70
CA SER A 392 7.69 -19.11 17.42
C SER A 392 7.44 -20.63 17.23
N GLY A 393 8.45 -21.35 16.73
CA GLY A 393 8.42 -22.80 16.53
C GLY A 393 8.58 -23.65 17.79
N ALA A 394 8.80 -24.96 17.60
CA ALA A 394 9.04 -25.91 18.68
C ALA A 394 10.55 -26.14 18.95
N GLY A 395 10.90 -26.39 20.21
CA GLY A 395 12.27 -26.68 20.62
C GLY A 395 12.34 -27.08 22.10
N ASN A 396 13.55 -27.05 22.67
CA ASN A 396 13.78 -27.40 24.07
C ASN A 396 14.09 -26.14 24.87
N GLU A 397 13.26 -25.85 25.87
CA GLU A 397 13.44 -24.71 26.77
C GLU A 397 14.81 -24.73 27.45
N THR A 398 15.49 -23.58 27.46
CA THR A 398 16.71 -23.32 28.22
C THR A 398 16.56 -22.08 29.09
N ALA A 399 17.63 -21.63 29.75
CA ALA A 399 17.61 -20.38 30.50
C ALA A 399 17.56 -19.13 29.59
N SER A 400 17.98 -19.26 28.33
CA SER A 400 18.07 -18.17 27.35
C SER A 400 17.14 -18.34 26.14
N ASP A 401 16.54 -19.52 25.95
CA ASP A 401 15.74 -19.84 24.78
C ASP A 401 14.42 -20.45 25.21
N LEU A 402 13.33 -19.82 24.78
CA LEU A 402 11.96 -20.26 25.02
C LEU A 402 11.26 -20.53 23.70
N TYR A 403 10.31 -21.47 23.69
CA TYR A 403 9.61 -21.90 22.48
C TYR A 403 8.10 -21.77 22.64
N TRP A 404 7.45 -21.22 21.62
CA TRP A 404 6.00 -21.07 21.56
C TRP A 404 5.30 -22.33 21.04
N GLY A 405 6.04 -23.24 20.38
CA GLY A 405 5.54 -24.54 19.98
C GLY A 405 4.56 -24.49 18.81
N ARG A 406 4.58 -23.43 18.00
CA ARG A 406 3.68 -23.30 16.85
C ARG A 406 4.19 -24.10 15.67
N SER A 407 3.26 -24.60 14.85
CA SER A 407 3.54 -25.24 13.56
C SER A 407 3.54 -24.25 12.40
N SER A 408 3.14 -23.00 12.67
CA SER A 408 3.02 -21.93 11.69
C SER A 408 3.78 -20.71 12.21
N PRO A 409 4.57 -20.06 11.34
CA PRO A 409 5.24 -18.81 11.64
C PRO A 409 4.31 -17.72 12.21
N VAL A 410 4.89 -16.82 12.98
CA VAL A 410 4.28 -15.63 13.59
C VAL A 410 4.84 -14.37 12.97
N TRP A 411 6.15 -14.34 12.68
CA TRP A 411 6.85 -13.12 12.27
C TRP A 411 7.47 -13.19 10.86
N ASN A 412 6.94 -13.99 9.93
CA ASN A 412 7.42 -14.03 8.55
C ASN A 412 6.39 -13.49 7.55
N ASN A 413 5.47 -12.66 8.02
CA ASN A 413 4.48 -11.95 7.23
C ASN A 413 4.89 -10.47 7.03
N ASP A 414 4.24 -9.78 6.09
CA ASP A 414 4.52 -8.36 5.94
C ASP A 414 3.92 -7.60 7.13
N GLY A 415 4.80 -7.01 7.96
CA GLY A 415 4.37 -6.16 9.08
C GLY A 415 4.79 -6.53 10.49
N ASP A 416 5.81 -7.34 10.62
CA ASP A 416 6.06 -8.02 11.87
C ASP A 416 6.68 -7.11 12.91
N THR A 417 5.78 -6.56 13.70
CA THR A 417 6.07 -5.87 14.92
C THR A 417 6.02 -6.87 16.08
N ALA A 418 7.06 -6.91 16.89
CA ALA A 418 6.99 -7.54 18.21
C ALA A 418 6.64 -6.47 19.25
N THR A 419 5.51 -6.65 19.94
CA THR A 419 5.09 -5.80 21.06
C THR A 419 5.26 -6.55 22.37
N LEU A 420 6.13 -6.04 23.24
CA LEU A 420 6.30 -6.52 24.61
C LEU A 420 5.39 -5.70 25.53
N ALA A 421 4.49 -6.37 26.26
CA ALA A 421 3.68 -5.76 27.30
C ALA A 421 3.90 -6.45 28.65
N ASP A 422 3.79 -5.68 29.72
CA ASP A 422 3.91 -6.21 31.08
C ASP A 422 2.68 -7.02 31.52
N ALA A 423 2.74 -7.64 32.69
CA ALA A 423 1.64 -8.46 33.21
C ALA A 423 0.32 -7.68 33.47
N SER A 424 0.35 -6.34 33.41
CA SER A 424 -0.86 -5.50 33.47
C SER A 424 -1.43 -5.14 32.10
N GLY A 425 -0.73 -5.50 31.02
CA GLY A 425 -1.05 -5.17 29.64
C GLY A 425 -0.49 -3.82 29.17
N ALA A 426 0.35 -3.17 29.97
CA ALA A 426 0.99 -1.92 29.53
C ALA A 426 2.13 -2.23 28.56
N ILE A 427 2.15 -1.55 27.41
CA ILE A 427 3.21 -1.72 26.41
C ILE A 427 4.53 -1.18 26.95
N VAL A 428 5.56 -2.03 26.92
CA VAL A 428 6.91 -1.74 27.41
C VAL A 428 7.88 -1.49 26.26
N SER A 429 7.77 -2.26 25.17
CA SER A 429 8.66 -2.14 24.01
C SER A 429 7.94 -2.57 22.75
N VAL A 430 8.28 -1.93 21.64
CA VAL A 430 7.80 -2.28 20.30
C VAL A 430 9.02 -2.30 19.39
N LEU A 431 9.17 -3.35 18.58
CA LEU A 431 10.22 -3.43 17.55
C LEU A 431 9.60 -3.92 16.25
N GLU A 432 9.76 -3.11 15.21
CA GLU A 432 9.40 -3.47 13.83
C GLU A 432 10.58 -4.21 13.20
N GLY A 433 10.30 -5.33 12.54
CA GLY A 433 11.32 -6.25 12.01
C GLY A 433 11.57 -6.14 10.52
#